data_AF-A0AA86NK83-F1
#
_entry.id   AF-A0AA86NK83-F1
#
_cell.length_a   1.000
_cell.length_b   1.000
_cell.length_c   1.000
_cell.angle_alpha   90.00
_cell.angle_beta   90.00
_cell.angle_gamma   90.00
#
_symmetry.space_group_name_H-M   'P 1'
#
loop_
_entity.id
_entity.type
_entity.pdbx_description
1 polymer ?
#
loop_
_entity_poly.entity_id
_entity_poly.type
_entity_poly.pdbx_seq_one_letter_code
_entity_poly.pdbx_strand_id
1 'polypeptide(L)'
;MVDATDNPETRFLVAEYCFKRKIPHIYAAAVCFTCYVSTFNVVLDQPCFKCFFPKIPPQNLRQTAATDGVFGPVVGVAGCQAAAECLKVLTYQNTDESIKRENLLIGKMMIGNVLTNNYRIVRLSTKKDCMCQKLTE
;
A
#
# COMPACT_ATOMS: atom_id res chain seq x y z
N MET A 1 -6.06 9.37 0.76
CA MET A 1 -5.94 8.97 2.17
C MET A 1 -4.62 8.25 2.35
N VAL A 2 -3.81 8.69 3.31
CA VAL A 2 -2.58 8.00 3.72
C VAL A 2 -2.92 7.12 4.92
N ASP A 3 -2.70 5.82 4.79
CA ASP A 3 -2.92 4.84 5.85
C ASP A 3 -1.58 4.49 6.50
N ALA A 4 -1.40 5.00 7.71
CA ALA A 4 -0.24 4.76 8.57
C ALA A 4 -0.65 3.99 9.84
N THR A 5 -1.73 3.21 9.77
CA THR A 5 -2.25 2.47 10.92
C THR A 5 -1.44 1.19 11.17
N ASP A 6 -1.29 0.81 12.43
CA ASP A 6 -0.55 -0.38 12.86
C ASP A 6 -1.47 -1.60 13.09
N ASN A 7 -2.78 -1.41 13.01
CA ASN A 7 -3.80 -2.41 13.27
C ASN A 7 -4.39 -3.02 11.97
N PRO A 8 -4.30 -4.34 11.74
CA PRO A 8 -4.85 -4.99 10.56
C PRO A 8 -6.34 -4.71 10.32
N GLU A 9 -7.17 -4.74 11.36
CA GLU A 9 -8.60 -4.46 11.27
C GLU A 9 -8.87 -3.06 10.73
N THR A 10 -8.14 -2.06 11.25
CA THR A 10 -8.25 -0.67 10.79
C THR A 10 -7.82 -0.53 9.34
N ARG A 11 -6.73 -1.18 8.92
CA ARG A 11 -6.27 -1.18 7.53
C ARG A 11 -7.34 -1.69 6.57
N PHE A 12 -8.02 -2.78 6.92
CA PHE A 12 -9.11 -3.33 6.10
C PHE A 12 -10.31 -2.38 6.03
N LEU A 13 -10.69 -1.76 7.14
CA LEU A 13 -11.79 -0.78 7.20
C LEU A 13 -11.48 0.45 6.33
N VAL A 14 -10.28 1.02 6.50
CA VAL A 14 -9.76 2.17 5.74
C VAL A 14 -9.71 1.85 4.25
N ALA A 15 -9.17 0.69 3.86
CA ALA A 15 -9.09 0.26 2.48
C ALA A 15 -10.47 0.10 1.84
N GLU A 16 -11.43 -0.51 2.54
CA GLU A 16 -12.80 -0.66 2.06
C GLU A 16 -13.51 0.68 1.89
N TYR A 17 -13.34 1.59 2.85
CA TYR A 17 -13.89 2.94 2.77
C TYR A 17 -13.34 3.69 1.55
N CYS A 18 -12.01 3.69 1.39
CA CYS A 18 -11.32 4.32 0.27
C CYS A 18 -11.78 3.76 -1.07
N PHE A 19 -11.93 2.44 -1.16
CA PHE A 19 -12.39 1.75 -2.36
C PHE A 19 -13.82 2.17 -2.73
N LYS A 20 -14.77 2.10 -1.78
CA LYS A 20 -16.17 2.49 -2.02
C LYS A 20 -16.33 3.97 -2.39
N ARG A 21 -15.49 4.84 -1.85
CA ARG A 21 -15.54 6.29 -2.09
C ARG A 21 -14.67 6.74 -3.26
N LYS A 22 -13.96 5.83 -3.94
CA LYS A 22 -13.02 6.14 -5.03
C LYS A 22 -11.95 7.15 -4.61
N ILE A 23 -11.46 7.04 -3.38
CA ILE A 23 -10.40 7.89 -2.83
C ILE A 23 -9.07 7.13 -2.98
N PRO A 24 -8.02 7.75 -3.56
CA PRO A 24 -6.68 7.17 -3.56
C PRO A 24 -6.24 6.74 -2.17
N HIS A 25 -5.75 5.51 -2.03
CA HIS A 25 -5.32 4.93 -0.76
C HIS A 25 -3.83 4.63 -0.83
N ILE A 26 -3.04 5.39 -0.09
CA ILE A 26 -1.60 5.16 0.04
C ILE A 26 -1.39 4.36 1.30
N TYR A 27 -1.04 3.09 1.12
CA TYR A 27 -0.79 2.15 2.20
C TYR A 27 0.68 2.19 2.59
N ALA A 28 0.96 2.33 3.88
CA ALA A 28 2.28 2.15 4.44
C ALA A 28 2.22 1.30 5.72
N ALA A 29 3.16 0.36 5.83
CA ALA A 29 3.31 -0.46 7.02
C ALA A 29 4.79 -0.76 7.27
N ALA A 30 5.13 -1.01 8.54
CA ALA A 30 6.44 -1.49 8.93
C ALA A 30 6.33 -2.49 10.09
N VAL A 31 7.21 -3.49 10.09
CA VAL A 31 7.36 -4.48 11.17
C VAL A 31 8.79 -5.03 11.13
N CYS A 32 9.39 -5.29 12.28
CA CYS A 32 10.80 -5.65 12.41
C CYS A 32 11.70 -4.64 11.65
N PHE A 33 12.36 -5.08 10.59
CA PHE A 33 13.21 -4.26 9.71
C PHE A 33 12.63 -4.03 8.32
N THR A 34 11.37 -4.40 8.09
CA THR A 34 10.75 -4.37 6.76
C THR A 34 9.64 -3.33 6.68
N CYS A 35 9.63 -2.54 5.61
CA CYS A 35 8.52 -1.67 5.22
C CYS A 35 7.82 -2.16 3.96
N TYR A 36 6.54 -1.77 3.86
CA TYR A 36 5.66 -2.05 2.75
C TYR A 36 4.99 -0.74 2.35
N VAL A 37 5.04 -0.38 1.06
CA VAL A 37 4.33 0.80 0.53
C VAL A 37 3.65 0.44 -0.79
N SER A 38 2.40 0.86 -0.94
CA SER A 38 1.63 0.68 -2.17
C SER A 38 0.56 1.75 -2.32
N THR A 39 0.09 1.93 -3.55
CA THR A 39 -0.92 2.93 -3.89
C THR A 39 -2.10 2.24 -4.58
N PHE A 40 -3.29 2.41 -4.03
CA PHE A 40 -4.54 1.81 -4.50
C PHE A 40 -5.56 2.88 -4.90
N ASN A 41 -6.59 2.47 -5.63
CA ASN A 41 -7.80 3.25 -5.93
C ASN A 41 -7.59 4.59 -6.67
N VAL A 42 -6.46 4.79 -7.34
CA VAL A 42 -6.19 5.94 -8.23
C VAL A 42 -6.94 5.88 -9.58
N VAL A 43 -7.12 4.68 -10.13
CA VAL A 43 -7.55 4.39 -11.51
C VAL A 43 -8.43 3.13 -11.54
N LEU A 44 -9.22 2.95 -12.60
CA LEU A 44 -9.94 1.69 -12.83
C LEU A 44 -8.96 0.54 -13.17
N ASP A 45 -9.44 -0.70 -13.10
CA ASP A 45 -8.72 -1.91 -13.52
C ASP A 45 -7.40 -2.24 -12.79
N GLN A 46 -7.18 -1.69 -11.60
CA GLN A 46 -6.01 -2.02 -10.79
C GLN A 46 -6.36 -3.01 -9.66
N PRO A 47 -5.41 -3.84 -9.21
CA PRO A 47 -5.64 -4.70 -8.04
C PRO A 47 -5.87 -3.84 -6.79
N CYS A 48 -6.94 -4.15 -6.05
CA CYS A 48 -7.26 -3.43 -4.81
C CYS A 48 -6.51 -4.02 -3.60
N PHE A 49 -6.62 -3.37 -2.44
CA PHE A 49 -6.01 -3.86 -1.20
C PHE A 49 -6.36 -5.33 -0.89
N LYS A 50 -7.61 -5.76 -1.13
CA LYS A 50 -8.04 -7.16 -0.93
C LYS A 50 -7.45 -8.14 -1.96
N CYS A 51 -6.95 -7.68 -3.12
CA CYS A 51 -6.14 -8.55 -4.00
C CYS A 51 -4.80 -8.89 -3.35
N PHE A 52 -4.20 -7.96 -2.60
CA PHE A 52 -2.92 -8.14 -1.91
C PHE A 52 -3.11 -8.89 -0.59
N PHE A 53 -4.15 -8.52 0.16
CA PHE A 53 -4.48 -9.08 1.47
C PHE A 53 -5.92 -9.62 1.45
N PRO A 54 -6.15 -10.87 1.00
CA PRO A 54 -7.50 -11.41 0.80
C PRO A 54 -8.35 -11.47 2.06
N LYS A 55 -7.71 -11.69 3.21
CA LYS A 55 -8.33 -11.74 4.52
C LYS A 55 -7.32 -11.34 5.57
N ILE A 56 -7.80 -10.88 6.72
CA ILE A 56 -6.94 -10.66 7.87
C ILE A 56 -6.37 -12.02 8.29
N PRO A 57 -5.03 -12.18 8.43
CA PRO A 57 -4.44 -13.41 8.93
C PRO A 57 -4.99 -13.78 10.32
N PRO A 58 -5.07 -15.07 10.67
CA PRO A 58 -5.41 -15.47 12.03
C PRO A 58 -4.37 -14.94 13.03
N GLN A 59 -4.80 -14.66 14.26
CA GLN A 59 -4.03 -13.86 15.23
C GLN A 59 -2.64 -14.42 15.52
N ASN A 60 -2.49 -15.75 15.53
CA ASN A 60 -1.22 -16.45 15.73
C ASN A 60 -0.22 -16.32 14.57
N LEU A 61 -0.66 -15.86 13.39
CA LEU A 61 0.19 -15.62 12.21
C LEU A 61 0.40 -14.12 11.93
N ARG A 62 -0.15 -13.24 12.76
CA ARG A 62 0.00 -11.79 12.57
C ARG A 62 1.33 -11.34 13.15
N GLN A 63 2.10 -10.65 12.32
CA GLN A 63 3.24 -9.88 12.79
C GLN A 63 2.82 -8.44 12.97
N THR A 64 3.08 -7.86 14.14
CA THR A 64 2.74 -6.47 14.44
C THR A 64 3.89 -5.77 15.13
N ALA A 65 3.93 -4.44 15.03
CA ALA A 65 4.93 -3.64 15.75
C ALA A 65 4.85 -3.84 17.27
N ALA A 66 3.66 -4.14 17.80
CA ALA A 66 3.44 -4.38 19.23
C ALA A 66 3.94 -5.75 19.71
N THR A 67 3.86 -6.77 18.85
CA THR A 67 4.24 -8.16 19.20
C THR A 67 5.67 -8.51 18.80
N ASP A 68 6.12 -8.07 17.64
CA ASP A 68 7.41 -8.45 17.03
C ASP A 68 8.43 -7.31 17.08
N GLY A 69 8.00 -6.12 17.52
CA GLY A 69 8.79 -4.91 17.50
C GLY A 69 8.90 -4.27 16.11
N VAL A 70 9.41 -3.05 16.09
CA VAL A 70 9.72 -2.32 14.86
C VAL A 70 10.94 -1.44 15.05
N PHE A 71 11.84 -1.47 14.08
CA PHE A 71 13.01 -0.61 14.08
C PHE A 71 12.62 0.80 13.63
N GLY A 72 12.72 1.79 14.53
CA GLY A 72 12.24 3.16 14.28
C GLY A 72 12.59 3.75 12.90
N PRO A 73 13.85 3.63 12.41
CA PRO A 73 14.22 4.10 11.08
C PRO A 73 13.42 3.48 9.92
N VAL A 74 12.99 2.21 10.00
CA VAL A 74 12.17 1.61 8.93
C VAL A 74 10.78 2.26 8.85
N VAL A 75 10.25 2.74 9.98
CA VAL A 75 8.99 3.52 10.01
C VAL A 75 9.17 4.85 9.30
N GLY A 76 10.30 5.52 9.54
CA GLY A 76 10.66 6.76 8.83
C GLY A 76 10.78 6.56 7.32
N VAL A 77 11.43 5.48 6.89
CA VAL A 77 11.51 5.10 5.46
C VAL A 77 10.11 4.88 4.87
N ALA A 78 9.25 4.12 5.56
CA ALA A 78 7.89 3.88 5.11
C ALA A 78 7.07 5.18 4.98
N GLY A 79 7.17 6.07 5.98
CA GLY A 79 6.47 7.35 6.00
C GLY A 79 6.93 8.30 4.89
N CYS A 80 8.24 8.42 4.66
CA CYS A 80 8.78 9.24 3.57
C CYS A 80 8.33 8.73 2.20
N GLN A 81 8.32 7.40 2.00
CA GLN A 81 7.84 6.80 0.76
C GLN A 81 6.33 6.99 0.57
N ALA A 82 5.54 6.90 1.65
CA ALA A 82 4.11 7.20 1.61
C ALA A 82 3.83 8.67 1.25
N ALA A 83 4.59 9.60 1.83
CA ALA A 83 4.50 11.02 1.50
C ALA A 83 4.88 11.28 0.03
N ALA A 84 5.93 10.63 -0.46
CA ALA A 84 6.33 10.72 -1.86
C ALA A 84 5.24 10.18 -2.81
N GLU A 85 4.62 9.03 -2.50
CA GLU A 85 3.47 8.53 -3.27
C GLU A 85 2.28 9.51 -3.22
N CYS A 86 2.01 10.12 -2.06
CA CYS A 86 0.95 11.13 -1.93
C CYS A 86 1.16 12.30 -2.89
N LEU A 87 2.36 12.89 -2.86
CA LEU A 87 2.71 13.99 -3.74
C LEU A 87 2.60 13.58 -5.21
N LYS A 88 3.15 12.42 -5.58
CA LYS A 88 3.04 11.91 -6.96
C LYS A 88 1.58 11.72 -7.40
N VAL A 89 0.73 11.15 -6.55
CA VAL A 89 -0.71 10.99 -6.84
C VAL A 89 -1.40 12.34 -7.07
N LEU A 90 -1.01 13.37 -6.33
CA LEU A 90 -1.61 14.70 -6.47
C LEU A 90 -1.12 15.45 -7.72
N THR A 91 0.10 15.15 -8.21
CA THR A 91 0.75 15.95 -9.26
C THR A 91 0.90 15.26 -10.62
N TYR A 92 0.77 13.93 -10.71
CA TYR A 92 1.08 13.18 -11.95
C TYR A 92 0.24 13.55 -13.19
N GLN A 93 -0.87 14.28 -13.02
CA GLN A 93 -1.75 14.67 -14.13
C GLN A 93 -1.52 16.09 -14.63
N ASN A 94 -0.90 16.99 -13.85
CA ASN A 94 -1.11 18.43 -14.04
C ASN A 94 0.16 19.29 -14.10
N THR A 95 1.34 18.79 -13.73
CA THR A 95 2.45 19.72 -13.40
C THR A 95 3.85 19.31 -13.84
N ASP A 96 4.16 18.03 -13.99
CA ASP A 96 5.55 17.60 -14.22
C ASP A 96 5.62 16.35 -15.11
N GLU A 97 6.19 16.48 -16.31
CA GLU A 97 6.36 15.37 -17.26
C GLU A 97 7.28 14.25 -16.74
N SER A 98 8.09 14.53 -15.70
CA SER A 98 8.93 13.54 -15.05
C SER A 98 8.15 12.61 -14.10
N ILE A 99 6.98 13.03 -13.62
CA ILE A 99 6.13 12.23 -12.73
C ILE A 99 5.04 11.55 -13.56
N LYS A 100 5.37 10.36 -14.08
CA LYS A 100 4.43 9.58 -14.89
C LYS A 100 3.70 8.54 -14.05
N ARG A 101 2.57 8.05 -14.58
CA ARG A 101 1.77 7.00 -13.95
C ARG A 101 2.61 5.75 -13.64
N GLU A 102 3.56 5.39 -14.50
CA GLU A 102 4.44 4.24 -14.25
C GLU A 102 5.38 4.41 -13.05
N ASN A 103 5.61 5.63 -12.56
CA ASN A 103 6.45 5.89 -11.39
C ASN A 103 5.68 5.73 -10.06
N LEU A 104 4.36 5.59 -10.10
CA LEU A 104 3.56 5.28 -8.92
C LEU A 104 3.60 3.80 -8.57
N LEU A 105 3.32 3.50 -7.30
CA LEU A 105 3.14 2.15 -6.77
C LEU A 105 1.73 1.59 -7.01
N ILE A 106 1.06 2.08 -8.06
CA ILE A 106 -0.20 1.51 -8.54
C ILE A 106 0.04 0.08 -9.05
N GLY A 107 -0.69 -0.89 -8.49
CA GLY A 107 -0.53 -2.30 -8.83
C GLY A 107 0.81 -2.92 -8.42
N LYS A 108 1.53 -2.25 -7.51
CA LYS A 108 2.88 -2.63 -7.08
C LYS A 108 2.99 -2.53 -5.57
N MET A 109 3.69 -3.48 -4.94
CA MET A 109 4.13 -3.37 -3.54
C MET A 109 5.63 -3.11 -3.53
N MET A 110 6.05 -1.98 -3.00
CA MET A 110 7.43 -1.81 -2.58
C MET A 110 7.64 -2.56 -1.26
N ILE A 111 8.68 -3.37 -1.19
CA ILE A 111 9.11 -4.07 0.03
C ILE A 111 10.56 -3.67 0.26
N GLY A 112 10.83 -2.98 1.37
CA GLY A 112 12.17 -2.55 1.76
C GLY A 112 12.60 -3.20 3.06
N ASN A 113 13.75 -3.84 3.10
CA ASN A 113 14.36 -4.34 4.32
C ASN A 113 15.61 -3.51 4.63
N VAL A 114 15.55 -2.72 5.71
CA VAL A 114 16.62 -1.79 6.06
C VAL A 114 17.81 -2.46 6.75
N LEU A 115 17.64 -3.69 7.25
CA LEU A 115 18.74 -4.47 7.82
C LEU A 115 19.68 -4.96 6.72
N THR A 116 19.12 -5.42 5.59
CA THR A 116 19.89 -5.92 4.45
C THR A 116 20.07 -4.90 3.32
N ASN A 117 19.48 -3.70 3.46
CA ASN A 117 19.38 -2.68 2.42
C ASN A 117 18.78 -3.19 1.11
N ASN A 118 17.90 -4.19 1.18
CA ASN A 118 17.26 -4.77 0.01
C ASN A 118 15.90 -4.11 -0.23
N TYR A 119 15.72 -3.52 -1.42
CA TYR A 119 14.45 -2.94 -1.85
C TYR A 119 14.00 -3.61 -3.14
N ARG A 120 12.75 -4.08 -3.15
CA ARG A 120 12.16 -4.72 -4.33
C ARG A 120 10.74 -4.24 -4.57
N ILE A 121 10.37 -4.23 -5.84
CA ILE A 121 9.00 -3.94 -6.27
C ILE A 121 8.38 -5.24 -6.75
N VAL A 122 7.30 -5.66 -6.10
CA VAL A 122 6.50 -6.81 -6.50
C VAL A 122 5.29 -6.29 -7.25
N ARG A 123 5.14 -6.68 -8.52
CA ARG A 123 3.93 -6.41 -9.31
C ARG A 123 2.88 -7.43 -8.97
N LEU A 124 1.63 -7.00 -8.90
CA LEU A 124 0.52 -7.90 -8.60
C LEU A 124 -0.58 -7.78 -9.64
N SER A 125 -1.20 -8.93 -9.90
CA SER A 125 -2.35 -9.05 -10.78
C SER A 125 -3.63 -9.00 -9.96
N THR A 126 -4.69 -8.56 -10.62
CA THR A 126 -6.02 -8.61 -10.06
C THR A 126 -6.43 -10.06 -9.84
N LYS A 127 -6.92 -10.37 -8.64
CA LYS A 127 -7.36 -11.72 -8.29
C LYS A 127 -8.70 -12.04 -8.97
N LYS A 128 -8.81 -13.23 -9.57
CA LYS A 128 -10.09 -13.77 -10.07
C LYS A 128 -11.11 -13.75 -8.93
N ASP A 129 -12.33 -13.28 -9.23
CA ASP A 129 -13.45 -13.11 -8.29
C ASP A 129 -13.30 -12.00 -7.24
N CYS A 130 -12.33 -11.10 -7.40
CA CYS A 130 -12.23 -9.92 -6.53
C CYS A 130 -13.29 -8.89 -6.91
N MET A 131 -13.86 -8.21 -5.90
CA MET A 131 -14.86 -7.14 -6.11
C MET A 131 -14.39 -6.02 -7.03
N CYS A 132 -13.09 -5.76 -7.13
CA CYS A 132 -12.54 -4.76 -8.03
C CYS A 132 -12.61 -5.13 -9.52
N GLN A 133 -12.85 -6.41 -9.86
CA GLN A 133 -13.15 -6.84 -11.23
C GLN A 133 -14.63 -6.65 -11.61
N LYS A 134 -15.51 -6.47 -10.62
CA LYS A 134 -16.96 -6.32 -10.85
C LYS A 134 -17.37 -4.85 -11.02
N LEU A 135 -16.43 -3.91 -10.90
CA LEU A 135 -16.66 -2.46 -11.04
C LEU A 135 -16.19 -1.91 -12.39
N THR A 136 -15.74 -2.80 -13.28
CA THR A 136 -15.22 -2.50 -14.61
C THR A 136 -16.23 -2.84 -15.71
N GLU A 137 -17.43 -3.28 -15.30
CA GLU A 137 -18.67 -3.38 -16.07
C GLU A 137 -19.60 -2.24 -15.66
#